data_AF-A0A7S2M076-F1
#
_entry.id   AF-A0A7S2M076-F1
#
_cell.length_a   1.000
_cell.length_b   1.000
_cell.length_c   1.000
_cell.angle_alpha   90.00
_cell.angle_beta   90.00
_cell.angle_gamma   90.00
#
_symmetry.space_group_name_H-M   'P 1'
#
loop_
_entity.id
_entity.type
_entity.pdbx_description
1 polymer ?
#
loop_
_entity_poly.entity_id
_entity_poly.type
_entity_poly.pdbx_seq_one_letter_code
_entity_poly.pdbx_strand_id
1 'polypeptide(L)'
;VLGEVQGASGNLCAPRCDENTYNCPADVTSGIQPQCMLQDINKKALCALLCQSDMQCPAGAQCKQVRQMQVGVCLFPVSFSDWARQGNAQKLAVGWPSRPEGKGGGQFDAQLS
;
A
#
# COMPACT_ATOMS: atom_id res chain seq x y z
N VAL A 1 2.18 6.45 -8.71
CA VAL A 1 0.84 7.03 -8.93
C VAL A 1 0.28 7.50 -7.60
N LEU A 2 -0.59 8.52 -7.59
CA LEU A 2 -1.34 8.87 -6.38
C LEU A 2 -2.49 7.89 -6.21
N GLY A 3 -2.56 7.22 -5.06
CA GLY A 3 -3.56 6.21 -4.77
C GLY A 3 -4.26 6.43 -3.45
N GLU A 4 -5.47 5.88 -3.37
CA GLU A 4 -6.30 5.81 -2.18
C GLU A 4 -6.53 4.34 -1.84
N VAL A 5 -6.16 3.94 -0.63
CA VAL A 5 -6.32 2.55 -0.19
C VAL A 5 -7.75 2.33 0.29
N GLN A 6 -8.42 1.34 -0.28
CA GLN A 6 -9.77 0.98 0.15
C GLN A 6 -9.79 0.58 1.62
N GLY A 7 -10.78 1.10 2.36
CA GLY A 7 -10.92 0.83 3.80
C GLY A 7 -9.98 1.65 4.70
N ALA A 8 -9.22 2.60 4.15
CA ALA A 8 -8.40 3.54 4.91
C ALA A 8 -8.56 4.98 4.38
N SER A 9 -8.36 5.97 5.27
CA SER A 9 -8.40 7.38 4.90
C SER A 9 -7.00 7.94 4.75
N GLY A 10 -6.75 8.59 3.62
CA GLY A 10 -5.45 9.14 3.26
C GLY A 10 -4.94 8.54 1.94
N ASN A 11 -3.87 9.13 1.45
CA ASN A 11 -3.38 8.87 0.10
C ASN A 11 -1.90 8.52 0.17
N LEU A 12 -1.41 7.82 -0.85
CA LEU A 12 0.01 7.52 -0.98
C LEU A 12 0.49 7.63 -2.42
N CYS A 13 1.79 7.86 -2.55
CA CYS A 13 2.49 7.66 -3.81
C CYS A 13 2.90 6.19 -3.92
N ALA A 14 2.20 5.43 -4.74
CA ALA A 14 2.48 4.02 -4.99
C ALA A 14 3.21 3.87 -6.34
N PRO A 15 4.53 3.64 -6.38
CA PRO A 15 5.21 3.27 -7.62
C PRO A 15 4.73 1.90 -8.09
N ARG A 16 4.81 1.65 -9.40
CA ARG A 16 4.54 0.32 -9.96
C ARG A 16 5.63 -0.63 -9.49
N CYS A 17 5.24 -1.88 -9.21
CA CYS A 17 6.23 -2.92 -9.02
C CYS A 17 6.89 -3.26 -10.36
N ASP A 18 8.10 -3.78 -10.30
CA ASP A 18 8.71 -4.44 -11.44
C ASP A 18 7.87 -5.67 -11.84
N GLU A 19 7.53 -5.78 -13.14
CA GLU A 19 6.56 -6.77 -13.64
C GLU A 19 7.06 -8.21 -13.52
N ASN A 20 8.37 -8.42 -13.50
CA ASN A 20 8.98 -9.76 -13.48
C ASN A 20 9.36 -10.20 -12.07
N THR A 21 9.86 -9.27 -11.26
CA THR A 21 10.43 -9.58 -9.94
C THR A 21 9.51 -9.20 -8.78
N TYR A 22 8.43 -8.44 -9.05
CA TYR A 22 7.56 -7.84 -8.04
C TYR A 22 8.32 -7.03 -6.99
N ASN A 23 9.47 -6.48 -7.38
CA ASN A 23 10.28 -5.63 -6.52
C ASN A 23 9.83 -4.18 -6.61
N CYS A 24 10.03 -3.48 -5.50
CA CYS A 24 9.77 -2.06 -5.39
C CYS A 24 11.10 -1.30 -5.51
N PRO A 25 11.12 -0.14 -6.20
CA PRO A 25 12.31 0.70 -6.22
C PRO A 25 12.64 1.12 -4.79
N ALA A 26 13.91 0.97 -4.41
CA ALA A 26 14.40 1.16 -3.04
C ALA A 26 14.66 2.63 -2.67
N ASP A 27 14.05 3.58 -3.40
CA ASP A 27 14.14 5.02 -3.13
C ASP A 27 13.28 5.38 -1.91
N VAL A 28 13.68 4.88 -0.74
CA VAL A 28 13.01 5.19 0.51
C VAL A 28 14.07 5.63 1.52
N THR A 29 14.17 6.95 1.62
CA THR A 29 14.96 7.68 2.62
C THR A 29 14.60 7.34 4.07
N SER A 30 13.53 6.57 4.30
CA SER A 30 13.02 6.20 5.63
C SER A 30 13.54 4.84 6.15
N GLY A 31 14.43 4.15 5.42
CA GLY A 31 15.02 2.88 5.88
C GLY A 31 14.04 1.70 5.95
N ILE A 32 12.79 1.88 5.50
CA ILE A 32 11.78 0.82 5.41
C ILE A 32 11.69 0.31 3.98
N GLN A 33 11.73 -1.02 3.84
CA GLN A 33 11.60 -1.65 2.54
C GLN A 33 10.14 -1.66 2.08
N PRO A 34 9.85 -1.04 0.91
CA PRO A 34 8.53 -1.09 0.31
C PRO A 34 8.24 -2.51 -0.17
N GLN A 35 6.99 -2.95 -0.01
CA GLN A 35 6.52 -4.23 -0.53
C GLN A 35 5.54 -4.00 -1.67
N CYS A 36 5.61 -4.90 -2.65
CA CYS A 36 4.62 -4.97 -3.71
C CYS A 36 3.36 -5.64 -3.14
N MET A 37 2.37 -4.83 -2.75
CA MET A 37 1.20 -5.30 -2.00
C MET A 37 -0.09 -4.55 -2.35
N LEU A 38 -0.04 -3.64 -3.32
CA LEU A 38 -1.22 -2.90 -3.75
C LEU A 38 -1.60 -3.34 -5.15
N GLN A 39 -2.89 -3.28 -5.45
CA GLN A 39 -3.40 -3.56 -6.77
C GLN A 39 -4.38 -2.48 -7.20
N ASP A 40 -4.22 -1.97 -8.42
CA ASP A 40 -5.21 -1.08 -9.03
C ASP A 40 -6.35 -1.86 -9.72
N ILE A 41 -7.36 -1.14 -10.18
CA ILE A 41 -8.50 -1.72 -10.92
C ILE A 41 -8.09 -2.43 -12.22
N ASN A 42 -6.91 -2.14 -12.76
CA ASN A 42 -6.36 -2.74 -13.96
C ASN A 42 -5.44 -3.93 -13.63
N LYS A 43 -5.51 -4.45 -12.40
CA LYS A 43 -4.71 -5.57 -11.88
C LYS A 43 -3.21 -5.31 -11.86
N LYS A 44 -2.77 -4.06 -11.95
CA LYS A 44 -1.35 -3.70 -11.89
C LYS A 44 -0.92 -3.66 -10.43
N ALA A 45 0.20 -4.33 -10.13
CA ALA A 45 0.76 -4.38 -8.79
C ALA A 45 1.56 -3.10 -8.50
N LEU A 46 1.36 -2.54 -7.31
CA LEU A 46 2.01 -1.33 -6.83
C LEU A 46 2.59 -1.52 -5.43
N CYS A 47 3.52 -0.64 -5.11
CA CYS A 47 4.27 -0.65 -3.89
C CYS A 47 3.61 0.16 -2.78
N ALA A 48 3.73 -0.33 -1.56
CA ALA A 48 3.37 0.37 -0.33
C ALA A 48 4.39 0.09 0.78
N LEU A 49 4.34 0.92 1.82
CA LEU A 49 5.10 0.71 3.05
C LEU A 49 4.18 0.07 4.09
N LEU A 50 4.57 -1.10 4.59
CA LEU A 50 3.95 -1.69 5.77
C LEU A 50 4.38 -0.93 7.01
N CYS A 51 3.47 -0.86 7.96
CA CYS A 51 3.75 -0.31 9.27
C CYS A 51 2.95 -1.03 10.35
N GLN A 52 3.50 -1.01 11.56
CA GLN A 52 2.77 -1.35 12.78
C GLN A 52 2.51 -0.11 13.65
N SER A 53 3.28 0.96 13.44
CA SER A 53 3.19 2.22 14.18
C SER A 53 3.54 3.41 13.29
N ASP A 54 3.09 4.60 13.66
CA ASP A 54 3.34 5.84 12.91
C ASP A 54 4.83 6.17 12.78
N MET A 55 5.66 5.75 13.74
CA MET A 55 7.11 6.00 13.73
C MET A 55 7.86 5.30 12.59
N GLN A 56 7.24 4.27 12.01
CA GLN A 56 7.77 3.57 10.84
C GLN A 56 7.47 4.36 9.55
N CYS A 57 6.45 5.20 9.56
CA CYS A 57 6.09 5.96 8.39
C CYS A 57 7.01 7.17 8.19
N PRO A 58 7.24 7.58 6.93
CA PRO A 58 7.98 8.80 6.65
C PRO A 58 7.26 10.02 7.27
N ALA A 59 8.01 11.11 7.46
CA ALA A 59 7.47 12.32 8.05
C ALA A 59 6.19 12.79 7.33
N GLY A 60 5.12 13.01 8.11
CA GLY A 60 3.81 13.42 7.60
C GLY A 60 2.89 12.27 7.20
N ALA A 61 3.36 11.02 7.14
CA ALA A 61 2.51 9.85 6.96
C ALA A 61 2.11 9.24 8.31
N GLN A 62 0.95 8.59 8.32
CA GLN A 62 0.39 7.87 9.47
C GLN A 62 0.15 6.41 9.10
N CYS A 63 0.32 5.53 10.06
CA CYS A 63 0.05 4.13 9.90
C CYS A 63 -1.45 3.86 9.98
N LYS A 64 -2.08 3.61 8.83
CA LYS A 64 -3.51 3.32 8.75
C LYS A 64 -3.74 1.81 8.65
N GLN A 65 -4.51 1.29 9.60
CA GLN A 65 -4.88 -0.11 9.65
C GLN A 65 -5.98 -0.40 8.63
N VAL A 66 -5.67 -1.23 7.65
CA VAL A 66 -6.61 -1.76 6.66
C VAL A 66 -7.24 -3.01 7.25
N ARG A 67 -8.38 -2.85 7.92
CA ARG A 67 -9.04 -3.94 8.68
C ARG A 67 -9.31 -5.19 7.87
N GLN A 68 -9.62 -5.02 6.59
CA GLN A 68 -9.91 -6.13 5.67
C GLN A 68 -8.74 -7.12 5.54
N MET A 69 -7.51 -6.62 5.62
CA MET A 69 -6.29 -7.44 5.48
C MET A 69 -5.47 -7.50 6.77
N GLN A 70 -5.95 -6.90 7.87
CA GLN A 70 -5.27 -6.84 9.17
C GLN A 70 -3.81 -6.33 9.09
N VAL A 71 -3.53 -5.40 8.17
CA VAL A 71 -2.20 -4.79 8.01
C VAL A 71 -2.25 -3.27 8.13
N GLY A 72 -1.14 -2.68 8.57
CA GLY A 72 -0.95 -1.23 8.55
C GLY A 72 -0.24 -0.78 7.28
N VAL A 73 -0.73 0.30 6.67
CA VAL A 73 -0.12 0.94 5.51
C VAL A 73 0.13 2.41 5.84
N CYS A 74 1.32 2.92 5.49
CA CYS A 74 1.62 4.34 5.64
C CYS A 74 0.86 5.17 4.61
N LEU A 75 -0.04 6.03 5.09
CA LEU A 75 -0.82 6.95 4.27
C LEU A 75 -0.59 8.39 4.74
N PHE A 76 -0.48 9.30 3.79
CA PHE A 76 -0.47 10.73 4.09
C PHE A 76 -1.92 11.18 4.34
N PRO A 77 -2.17 11.91 5.44
CA PRO A 77 -3.48 12.48 5.69
C PRO A 77 -3.80 13.50 4.60
N VAL A 78 -5.03 13.47 4.13
CA VAL A 78 -5.52 14.42 3.13
C VAL A 78 -6.41 15.45 3.81
N SER A 79 -6.17 16.73 3.51
CA SER A 79 -7.03 17.80 3.98
C SER A 79 -8.31 17.89 3.14
N PHE A 80 -9.28 18.68 3.61
CA PHE A 80 -10.49 18.96 2.84
C PHE A 80 -10.17 19.52 1.43
N SER A 81 -9.16 20.37 1.35
CA SER A 81 -8.68 20.95 0.11
C SER A 81 -7.98 19.96 -0.82
N ASP A 82 -7.32 18.94 -0.27
CA ASP A 82 -6.64 17.91 -1.06
C ASP A 82 -7.62 16.90 -1.65
N TRP A 83 -8.64 16.46 -0.89
CA TRP A 83 -9.66 15.57 -1.46
C TRP A 83 -10.40 16.23 -2.62
N ALA A 84 -10.67 17.53 -2.54
CA ALA A 84 -11.35 18.28 -3.60
C ALA A 84 -10.50 18.34 -4.89
N ARG A 85 -9.18 18.22 -4.78
CA ARG A 85 -8.24 18.14 -5.92
C ARG A 85 -7.94 16.70 -6.36
N GLN A 86 -8.29 15.71 -5.53
CA GLN A 86 -7.95 14.30 -5.71
C GLN A 86 -8.93 13.49 -6.55
N GLY A 87 -9.78 14.14 -7.35
CA GLY A 87 -10.66 13.45 -8.31
C GLY A 87 -9.95 12.53 -9.33
N ASN A 88 -8.61 12.49 -9.33
CA ASN A 88 -7.77 11.62 -10.16
C ASN A 88 -6.92 10.61 -9.36
N ALA A 89 -7.18 10.42 -8.06
CA ALA A 89 -6.49 9.38 -7.30
C ALA A 89 -7.00 7.98 -7.72
N GLN A 90 -6.07 7.04 -7.92
CA GLN A 90 -6.45 5.67 -8.25
C GLN A 90 -6.91 4.93 -7.00
N LYS A 91 -8.03 4.20 -7.08
CA LYS A 91 -8.45 3.29 -6.02
C LYS A 91 -7.56 2.05 -6.01
N LEU A 92 -6.95 1.79 -4.86
CA LEU A 92 -6.02 0.69 -4.65
C LEU A 92 -6.58 -0.28 -3.60
N ALA A 93 -6.48 -1.57 -3.86
CA ALA A 93 -6.76 -2.63 -2.90
C ALA A 93 -5.44 -3.18 -2.35
N VAL A 94 -5.42 -3.55 -1.07
CA VAL A 94 -4.29 -4.30 -0.50
C VAL A 94 -4.39 -5.76 -0.94
N GLY A 95 -3.31 -6.29 -1.48
CA GLY A 95 -3.13 -7.66 -1.91
C GLY A 95 -1.72 -7.87 -2.47
N TRP A 96 -1.02 -8.87 -1.98
CA TRP A 96 0.26 -9.30 -2.54
C TRP A 96 0.06 -10.04 -3.87
N PRO A 97 0.91 -9.80 -4.88
CA PRO A 97 0.98 -10.69 -6.03
C PRO A 97 1.40 -12.07 -5.54
N SER A 98 0.90 -13.12 -6.18
CA SER A 98 1.25 -14.51 -5.89
C SER A 98 2.77 -14.69 -6.02
N ARG A 99 3.53 -14.48 -4.96
CA ARG A 99 4.97 -14.74 -4.91
C ARG A 99 5.17 -16.21 -4.52
N PRO A 100 6.00 -16.97 -5.25
CA PRO A 100 6.47 -18.26 -4.76
C PRO A 100 7.24 -18.00 -3.45
N GLU A 101 6.94 -18.85 -2.48
CA GLU A 101 7.26 -18.76 -1.05
C GLU A 101 8.59 -18.13 -0.66
N GLY A 102 8.54 -17.23 0.34
CA GLY A 102 9.71 -16.60 0.91
C GLY A 102 9.47 -15.96 2.28
N LYS A 103 8.96 -16.77 3.22
CA LYS A 103 8.91 -16.56 4.68
C LYS A 103 8.03 -15.41 5.24
N GLY A 104 6.91 -15.83 5.82
CA GLY A 104 6.47 -15.37 7.14
C GLY A 104 5.45 -14.23 7.19
N GLY A 105 4.16 -14.59 7.10
CA GLY A 105 3.05 -13.80 7.64
C GLY A 105 1.89 -13.57 6.67
N GLY A 106 0.79 -14.30 6.86
CA GLY A 106 -0.51 -13.97 6.26
C GLY A 106 -0.81 -14.69 4.95
N GLN A 107 -1.04 -16.00 5.05
CA GLN A 107 -1.61 -16.88 4.05
C GLN A 107 -2.82 -16.26 3.33
N PHE A 108 -2.80 -16.27 2.00
CA PHE A 108 -3.98 -16.14 1.16
C PHE A 108 -4.84 -17.38 1.27
N ASP A 109 -5.79 -17.37 2.20
CA ASP A 109 -6.95 -18.24 2.10
C ASP A 109 -8.19 -17.37 2.29
N ALA A 110 -8.62 -16.76 1.18
CA ALA A 110 -10.04 -16.48 0.97
C ALA A 110 -10.76 -17.83 0.84
N GLN A 111 -10.94 -18.53 1.96
CA GLN A 111 -11.87 -19.65 2.02
C GLN A 111 -13.27 -19.05 2.18
N LEU A 112 -13.99 -18.97 1.05
CA LEU A 112 -15.44 -18.97 1.08
C LEU A 112 -15.90 -20.20 1.86
N SER A 113 -16.72 -20.00 2.89
CA SER A 113 -17.71 -20.95 3.38
C SER A 113 -18.87 -20.15 3.98
#